data_AF-A0A9N9AG17-F1
#
_entry.id   AF-A0A9N9AG17-F1
#
_cell.length_a   1.000
_cell.length_b   1.000
_cell.length_c   1.000
_cell.angle_alpha   90.00
_cell.angle_beta   90.00
_cell.angle_gamma   90.00
#
_symmetry.space_group_name_H-M   'P 1'
#
loop_
_entity.id
_entity.type
_entity.pdbx_description
1 polymer ?
#
loop_
_entity_poly.entity_id
_entity_poly.type
_entity_poly.pdbx_seq_one_letter_code
_entity_poly.pdbx_strand_id
1 'polypeptide(L)'
;YYAFGAQVTLVAICPPSKDGDKHPVVVDIVKSDLRQELVGIRNAPEFIPITRDSKTIEVCGTNVKKTYMGPDCWLHVEQLRAVYEKLERKKVPNVDYLISSTIIQQKHCAVVYLGPRGEDVCPKSMIELLDAVYCVLQALLIMHGGNDPIFHRDIRWANIIKLPSLSNERSKWMLIDWDEAAGLYNKAALHLSEENHAPEVFKDNHGEEVDVWAVGRLITDAKRWIFDVPNEIYSFGIRLQSSNRPGTKVAFEEALLLLTKYTDTGTVPSNERSGYINFMHM
;
A
#
# COMPACT_ATOMS: atom_id res chain seq x y z
N TYR A 1 -5.70 -26.01 23.96
CA TYR A 1 -5.86 -24.56 23.77
C TYR A 1 -7.21 -24.14 24.33
N TYR A 2 -7.39 -22.88 24.69
CA TYR A 2 -8.73 -22.32 24.96
C TYR A 2 -8.86 -20.97 24.27
N ALA A 3 -10.10 -20.53 24.07
CA ALA A 3 -10.41 -19.26 23.43
C ALA A 3 -11.26 -18.39 24.35
N PHE A 4 -10.97 -17.09 24.39
CA PHE A 4 -11.81 -16.09 25.05
C PHE A 4 -12.03 -14.92 24.09
N GLY A 5 -13.25 -14.82 23.55
CA GLY A 5 -13.51 -13.97 22.40
C GLY A 5 -12.63 -14.39 21.20
N ALA A 6 -11.93 -13.43 20.60
CA ALA A 6 -11.02 -13.68 19.48
C ALA A 6 -9.60 -14.10 19.90
N GLN A 7 -9.30 -14.19 21.19
CA GLN A 7 -7.97 -14.61 21.65
C GLN A 7 -7.92 -16.12 21.77
N VAL A 8 -6.95 -16.75 21.10
CA VAL A 8 -6.64 -18.17 21.22
C VAL A 8 -5.35 -18.34 21.98
N THR A 9 -5.41 -19.12 23.05
CA THR A 9 -4.25 -19.47 23.86
C THR A 9 -3.95 -20.95 23.71
N LEU A 10 -2.77 -21.29 23.19
CA LEU A 10 -2.25 -22.65 23.26
C LEU A 10 -1.77 -22.90 24.69
N VAL A 11 -2.17 -24.02 25.27
CA VAL A 11 -1.84 -24.37 26.65
C VAL A 11 -1.19 -25.75 26.72
N ALA A 12 -0.25 -25.90 27.64
CA ALA A 12 0.25 -27.18 28.11
C ALA A 12 -0.60 -27.62 29.31
N ILE A 13 -0.98 -28.89 29.33
CA ILE A 13 -1.61 -29.50 30.50
C ILE A 13 -0.53 -30.32 31.19
N CYS A 14 -0.08 -29.86 32.35
CA CYS A 14 0.96 -30.46 33.14
C CYS A 14 0.35 -31.31 34.29
N PRO A 15 1.07 -32.34 34.75
CA PRO A 15 0.70 -33.04 35.97
C PRO A 15 0.58 -32.09 37.17
N PRO A 16 -0.17 -32.46 38.23
CA PRO A 16 -0.29 -31.66 39.43
C PRO A 16 1.08 -31.28 40.00
N SER A 17 1.25 -30.01 40.38
CA SER A 17 2.57 -29.48 40.79
C SER A 17 3.03 -29.93 42.18
N LYS A 18 2.14 -30.54 42.98
CA LYS A 18 2.40 -30.97 44.36
C LYS A 18 1.65 -32.26 44.69
N ASP A 19 2.25 -33.08 45.56
CA ASP A 19 1.59 -34.26 46.11
C ASP A 19 0.33 -33.86 46.88
N GLY A 20 -0.82 -34.39 46.45
CA GLY A 20 -2.13 -34.13 47.03
C GLY A 20 -3.09 -33.32 46.15
N ASP A 21 -2.59 -32.62 45.13
CA ASP A 21 -3.45 -31.95 44.15
C ASP A 21 -4.00 -32.95 43.13
N LYS A 22 -5.32 -33.00 42.99
CA LYS A 22 -6.02 -33.94 42.08
C LYS A 22 -6.26 -33.36 40.69
N HIS A 23 -5.87 -32.11 40.44
CA HIS A 23 -6.17 -31.40 39.20
C HIS A 23 -4.90 -31.07 38.42
N PRO A 24 -4.90 -31.28 37.10
CA PRO A 24 -3.77 -30.92 36.26
C PRO A 24 -3.58 -29.40 36.22
N VAL A 25 -2.33 -28.96 36.07
CA VAL A 25 -2.00 -27.54 35.95
C VAL A 25 -2.08 -27.16 34.48
N VAL A 26 -2.86 -26.13 34.15
CA VAL A 26 -2.91 -25.58 32.79
C VAL A 26 -1.94 -24.39 32.72
N VAL A 27 -0.98 -24.48 31.80
CA VAL A 27 0.04 -23.44 31.58
C VAL A 27 -0.16 -22.84 30.19
N ASP A 28 -0.31 -21.53 30.12
CA ASP A 28 -0.41 -20.80 28.85
C ASP A 28 0.97 -20.73 28.18
N ILE A 29 1.09 -21.33 26.99
CA ILE A 29 2.35 -21.39 26.23
C ILE A 29 2.47 -20.19 25.30
N VAL A 30 1.42 -19.94 24.50
CA VAL A 30 1.38 -18.85 23.52
C VAL A 30 -0.04 -18.35 23.37
N LYS A 31 -0.19 -17.03 23.24
CA LYS A 31 -1.48 -16.36 23.06
C LYS A 31 -1.46 -15.55 21.77
N SER A 32 -2.48 -15.69 20.94
CA SER A 32 -2.68 -14.93 19.71
C SER A 32 -4.06 -14.29 19.68
N ASP A 33 -4.19 -13.11 19.08
CA ASP A 33 -5.46 -12.42 18.89
C ASP A 33 -5.90 -12.53 17.42
N LEU A 34 -6.93 -13.34 17.16
CA LEU A 34 -7.45 -13.58 15.82
C LEU A 34 -8.09 -12.32 15.19
N ARG A 35 -8.28 -11.23 15.94
CA ARG A 35 -8.68 -9.93 15.36
C ARG A 35 -7.58 -9.30 14.51
N GLN A 36 -6.33 -9.72 14.67
CA GLN A 36 -5.24 -9.22 13.81
C GLN A 36 -5.20 -9.87 12.43
N GLU A 37 -6.05 -10.87 12.11
CA GLU A 37 -6.00 -11.57 10.81
C GLU A 37 -7.30 -11.60 10.00
N LEU A 38 -8.39 -11.00 10.47
CA LEU A 38 -9.64 -10.96 9.70
C LEU A 38 -10.16 -9.53 9.59
N VAL A 39 -9.64 -8.82 8.59
CA VAL A 39 -10.26 -7.60 8.10
C VAL A 39 -10.71 -7.80 6.67
N GLY A 40 -12.01 -7.66 6.44
CA GLY A 40 -12.61 -7.62 5.11
C GLY A 40 -13.98 -6.97 5.18
N ILE A 41 -14.20 -5.88 4.42
CA ILE A 41 -15.52 -5.30 4.08
C ILE A 41 -15.29 -4.51 2.75
N ARG A 42 -16.15 -4.47 1.72
CA ARG A 42 -17.60 -4.69 1.57
C ARG A 42 -17.88 -5.47 0.26
N ASN A 43 -17.81 -6.81 0.35
CA ASN A 43 -18.41 -7.84 -0.52
C ASN A 43 -17.91 -9.26 -0.15
N ALA A 44 -17.37 -9.45 1.06
CA ALA A 44 -16.41 -10.49 1.40
C ALA A 44 -16.83 -11.90 0.94
N PRO A 45 -16.02 -12.49 0.04
CA PRO A 45 -15.90 -13.90 -0.11
C PRO A 45 -14.46 -14.23 0.26
N GLU A 46 -14.16 -14.53 1.52
CA GLU A 46 -12.78 -14.76 2.00
C GLU A 46 -11.94 -15.83 1.24
N PHE A 47 -12.41 -16.36 0.10
CA PHE A 47 -11.66 -17.19 -0.85
C PHE A 47 -11.99 -16.99 -2.35
N ILE A 48 -12.82 -16.02 -2.79
CA ILE A 48 -13.13 -15.94 -4.24
C ILE A 48 -11.99 -15.24 -4.99
N PRO A 49 -11.31 -15.94 -5.92
CA PRO A 49 -10.27 -15.33 -6.74
C PRO A 49 -10.87 -14.25 -7.63
N ILE A 50 -10.28 -13.06 -7.64
CA ILE A 50 -10.64 -12.01 -8.58
C ILE A 50 -9.88 -12.28 -9.87
N THR A 51 -10.60 -12.62 -10.94
CA THR A 51 -10.01 -12.77 -12.27
C THR A 51 -10.15 -11.47 -13.05
N ARG A 52 -9.03 -10.92 -13.53
CA ARG A 52 -8.96 -9.75 -14.42
C ARG A 52 -8.05 -10.11 -15.59
N ASP A 53 -8.60 -10.12 -16.80
CA ASP A 53 -7.86 -10.41 -18.04
C ASP A 53 -7.04 -11.70 -17.97
N SER A 54 -5.71 -11.58 -17.85
CA SER A 54 -4.74 -12.69 -17.77
C SER A 54 -4.25 -13.00 -16.35
N LYS A 55 -4.77 -12.30 -15.32
CA LYS A 55 -4.36 -12.48 -13.92
C LYS A 55 -5.52 -12.89 -13.00
N THR A 56 -5.22 -13.76 -12.04
CA THR A 56 -6.12 -14.12 -10.94
C THR A 56 -5.48 -13.73 -9.61
N ILE A 57 -6.17 -12.92 -8.82
CA ILE A 57 -5.72 -12.44 -7.51
C ILE A 57 -6.47 -13.19 -6.42
N GLU A 58 -5.73 -13.82 -5.51
CA GLU A 58 -6.23 -14.54 -4.34
C GLU A 58 -5.68 -13.87 -3.07
N VAL A 59 -6.56 -13.52 -2.15
CA VAL A 59 -6.17 -12.95 -0.85
C VAL A 59 -5.97 -14.10 0.13
N CYS A 60 -4.75 -14.30 0.63
CA CYS A 60 -4.42 -15.33 1.61
C CYS A 60 -4.41 -14.76 3.05
N GLY A 61 -4.18 -15.61 4.05
CA GLY A 61 -4.18 -15.23 5.48
C GLY A 61 -3.30 -14.01 5.79
N THR A 62 -2.05 -13.99 5.32
CA THR A 62 -1.10 -12.88 5.57
C THR A 62 -0.60 -12.19 4.30
N ASN A 63 -0.87 -12.77 3.12
CA ASN A 63 -0.23 -12.41 1.86
C ASN A 63 -1.26 -12.29 0.72
N VAL A 64 -0.86 -11.71 -0.39
CA VAL A 64 -1.63 -11.71 -1.65
C VAL A 64 -0.94 -12.63 -2.64
N LYS A 65 -1.69 -13.53 -3.28
CA LYS A 65 -1.21 -14.38 -4.36
C LYS A 65 -1.75 -13.86 -5.68
N LYS A 66 -0.89 -13.60 -6.67
CA LYS A 66 -1.33 -13.36 -8.05
C LYS A 66 -0.86 -14.49 -8.95
N THR A 67 -1.75 -14.98 -9.79
CA THR A 67 -1.48 -16.00 -10.80
C THR A 67 -1.61 -15.35 -12.17
N TYR A 68 -0.52 -15.33 -12.94
CA TYR A 68 -0.45 -14.84 -14.30
C TYR A 68 -0.53 -16.02 -15.28
N MET A 69 -1.34 -15.89 -16.30
CA MET A 69 -1.55 -16.91 -17.33
C MET A 69 -1.18 -16.36 -18.71
N GLY A 70 -0.74 -17.25 -19.59
CA GLY A 70 -0.44 -16.93 -20.98
C GLY A 70 1.04 -17.08 -21.34
N PRO A 71 1.36 -17.06 -22.63
CA PRO A 71 2.71 -17.39 -23.13
C PRO A 71 3.81 -16.47 -22.58
N ASP A 72 3.45 -15.23 -22.22
CA ASP A 72 4.39 -14.20 -21.76
C ASP A 72 4.42 -14.03 -20.23
N CYS A 73 3.72 -14.90 -19.48
CA CYS A 73 3.61 -14.77 -18.02
C CYS A 73 4.99 -14.80 -17.32
N TRP A 74 5.96 -15.51 -17.90
CA TRP A 74 7.32 -15.59 -17.38
C TRP A 74 8.05 -14.26 -17.52
N LEU A 75 7.92 -13.60 -18.67
CA LEU A 75 8.54 -12.30 -18.94
C LEU A 75 7.96 -11.23 -18.02
N HIS A 76 6.64 -11.26 -17.83
CA HIS A 76 5.94 -10.38 -16.90
C HIS A 76 6.47 -10.53 -15.47
N VAL A 77 6.57 -11.78 -14.96
CA VAL A 77 7.06 -12.02 -13.60
C VAL A 77 8.54 -11.69 -13.43
N GLU A 78 9.38 -11.87 -14.46
CA GLU A 78 10.78 -11.41 -14.44
C GLU A 78 10.89 -9.88 -14.37
N GLN A 79 10.06 -9.16 -15.13
CA GLN A 79 9.99 -7.69 -15.03
C GLN A 79 9.54 -7.24 -13.63
N LEU A 80 8.51 -7.90 -13.09
CA LEU A 80 7.99 -7.60 -11.76
C LEU A 80 9.05 -7.87 -10.67
N ARG A 81 9.82 -8.97 -10.77
CA ARG A 81 10.97 -9.24 -9.89
C ARG A 81 11.97 -8.10 -9.91
N ALA A 82 12.38 -7.65 -11.10
CA ALA A 82 13.33 -6.55 -11.24
C ALA A 82 12.81 -5.23 -10.62
N VAL A 83 11.50 -4.97 -10.70
CA VAL A 83 10.87 -3.84 -10.03
C VAL A 83 10.98 -3.98 -8.51
N TYR A 84 10.54 -5.11 -7.93
CA TYR A 84 10.59 -5.32 -6.48
C TYR A 84 12.01 -5.31 -5.92
N GLU A 85 12.99 -5.92 -6.61
CA GLU A 85 14.41 -5.84 -6.24
C GLU A 85 14.89 -4.39 -6.18
N LYS A 86 14.44 -3.55 -7.12
CA LYS A 86 14.81 -2.13 -7.13
C LYS A 86 14.11 -1.36 -6.02
N LEU A 87 12.84 -1.64 -5.71
CA LEU A 87 12.13 -1.04 -4.57
C LEU A 87 12.84 -1.37 -3.25
N GLU A 88 13.22 -2.64 -3.05
CA GLU A 88 13.95 -3.09 -1.87
C GLU A 88 15.32 -2.42 -1.77
N ARG A 89 16.11 -2.42 -2.85
CA ARG A 89 17.42 -1.78 -2.91
C ARG A 89 17.36 -0.29 -2.59
N LYS A 90 16.32 0.41 -3.07
CA LYS A 90 16.08 1.84 -2.78
C LYS A 90 15.44 2.07 -1.42
N LYS A 91 15.03 1.02 -0.70
CA LYS A 91 14.31 1.08 0.58
C LYS A 91 13.06 1.95 0.51
N VAL A 92 12.28 1.77 -0.55
CA VAL A 92 11.05 2.54 -0.76
C VAL A 92 10.07 2.24 0.38
N PRO A 93 9.58 3.26 1.12
CA PRO A 93 8.60 3.06 2.18
C PRO A 93 7.19 2.90 1.62
N ASN A 94 6.26 2.39 2.42
CA ASN A 94 4.82 2.38 2.10
C ASN A 94 4.49 1.65 0.78
N VAL A 95 5.16 0.52 0.55
CA VAL A 95 4.92 -0.37 -0.59
C VAL A 95 4.82 -1.81 -0.11
N ASP A 96 4.21 -2.68 -0.91
CA ASP A 96 4.33 -4.12 -0.73
C ASP A 96 5.70 -4.63 -1.23
N TYR A 97 5.99 -5.89 -0.95
CA TYR A 97 7.22 -6.59 -1.31
C TYR A 97 6.92 -7.98 -1.84
N LEU A 98 7.79 -8.44 -2.74
CA LEU A 98 7.76 -9.80 -3.27
C LEU A 98 8.30 -10.78 -2.23
N ILE A 99 7.46 -11.71 -1.79
CA ILE A 99 7.84 -12.79 -0.86
C ILE A 99 8.46 -13.94 -1.63
N SER A 100 7.80 -14.36 -2.70
CA SER A 100 8.26 -15.44 -3.56
C SER A 100 7.55 -15.41 -4.90
N SER A 101 8.11 -16.11 -5.88
CA SER A 101 7.48 -16.28 -7.19
C SER A 101 7.93 -17.59 -7.83
N THR A 102 7.02 -18.23 -8.55
CA THR A 102 7.21 -19.54 -9.19
C THR A 102 6.73 -19.48 -10.63
N ILE A 103 7.56 -19.93 -11.57
CA ILE A 103 7.21 -20.04 -12.99
C ILE A 103 6.94 -21.51 -13.30
N ILE A 104 5.78 -21.79 -13.88
CA ILE A 104 5.32 -23.12 -14.28
C ILE A 104 5.27 -23.14 -15.81
N GLN A 105 6.44 -23.26 -16.44
CA GLN A 105 6.62 -23.14 -17.90
C GLN A 105 5.67 -24.04 -18.69
N GLN A 106 5.50 -25.31 -18.29
CA GLN A 106 4.62 -26.27 -18.98
C GLN A 106 3.14 -25.84 -19.04
N LYS A 107 2.71 -24.97 -18.12
CA LYS A 107 1.32 -24.51 -18.02
C LYS A 107 1.14 -23.05 -18.50
N HIS A 108 2.19 -22.42 -19.01
CA HIS A 108 2.19 -20.98 -19.32
C HIS A 108 1.58 -20.18 -18.15
N CYS A 109 2.08 -20.47 -16.94
CA CYS A 109 1.55 -19.96 -15.70
C CYS A 109 2.70 -19.50 -14.81
N ALA A 110 2.53 -18.37 -14.13
CA ALA A 110 3.43 -17.92 -13.09
C ALA A 110 2.64 -17.43 -11.87
N VAL A 111 3.17 -17.66 -10.68
CA VAL A 111 2.53 -17.28 -9.42
C VAL A 111 3.48 -16.40 -8.64
N VAL A 112 2.98 -15.32 -8.05
CA VAL A 112 3.73 -14.44 -7.14
C VAL A 112 2.99 -14.33 -5.82
N TYR A 113 3.74 -14.25 -4.73
CA TYR A 113 3.24 -13.98 -3.38
C TYR A 113 3.79 -12.65 -2.90
N LEU A 114 2.91 -11.77 -2.45
CA LEU A 114 3.19 -10.39 -2.08
C LEU A 114 2.75 -10.14 -0.64
N GLY A 115 3.44 -9.25 0.06
CA GLY A 115 3.05 -8.82 1.41
C GLY A 115 3.56 -7.41 1.74
N PRO A 116 3.11 -6.80 2.85
CA PRO A 116 2.08 -7.32 3.74
C PRO A 116 0.69 -7.25 3.09
N ARG A 117 -0.29 -7.97 3.64
CA ARG A 117 -1.71 -7.75 3.30
C ARG A 117 -2.23 -6.53 4.06
N GLY A 118 -3.12 -5.76 3.44
CA GLY A 118 -3.90 -4.74 4.13
C GLY A 118 -5.38 -4.75 3.73
N GLU A 119 -6.08 -3.68 4.07
CA GLU A 119 -7.51 -3.47 3.86
C GLU A 119 -7.76 -2.64 2.60
N ASP A 120 -8.51 -3.19 1.66
CA ASP A 120 -9.00 -2.47 0.48
C ASP A 120 -10.18 -1.56 0.88
N VAL A 121 -9.84 -0.37 1.39
CA VAL A 121 -10.79 0.64 1.85
C VAL A 121 -10.38 2.02 1.36
N CYS A 122 -11.34 2.86 1.00
CA CYS A 122 -11.09 4.28 0.75
C CYS A 122 -10.97 5.06 2.08
N PRO A 123 -10.25 6.18 2.12
CA PRO A 123 -10.20 7.05 3.30
C PRO A 123 -11.60 7.57 3.64
N LYS A 124 -11.90 7.61 4.93
CA LYS A 124 -13.22 7.98 5.46
C LYS A 124 -13.26 9.40 6.03
N SER A 125 -12.09 10.03 6.21
CA SER A 125 -11.96 11.37 6.73
C SER A 125 -10.87 12.14 5.99
N MET A 126 -10.90 13.46 6.11
CA MET A 126 -9.86 14.34 5.57
C MET A 126 -8.46 13.95 6.08
N ILE A 127 -8.32 13.59 7.37
CA ILE A 127 -7.04 13.18 7.94
C ILE A 127 -6.57 11.86 7.33
N GLU A 128 -7.46 10.88 7.17
CA GLU A 128 -7.11 9.62 6.49
C GLU A 128 -6.72 9.84 5.02
N LEU A 129 -7.37 10.78 4.32
CA LEU A 129 -7.00 11.16 2.96
C LEU A 129 -5.57 11.73 2.91
N LEU A 130 -5.23 12.67 3.79
CA LEU A 130 -3.89 13.25 3.82
C LEU A 130 -2.84 12.22 4.28
N ASP A 131 -3.18 11.32 5.20
CA ASP A 131 -2.32 10.17 5.58
C ASP A 131 -1.99 9.30 4.37
N ALA A 132 -3.00 8.94 3.56
CA ALA A 132 -2.81 8.15 2.35
C ALA A 132 -1.93 8.87 1.33
N VAL A 133 -2.24 10.14 1.03
CA VAL A 133 -1.47 10.98 0.11
C VAL A 133 -0.03 11.14 0.57
N TYR A 134 0.21 11.34 1.87
CA TYR A 134 1.53 11.44 2.46
C TYR A 134 2.31 10.12 2.35
N CYS A 135 1.67 8.98 2.61
CA CYS A 135 2.32 7.66 2.46
C CYS A 135 2.73 7.40 1.01
N VAL A 136 1.85 7.70 0.04
CA VAL A 136 2.13 7.56 -1.40
C VAL A 136 3.26 8.49 -1.81
N LEU A 137 3.21 9.78 -1.46
CA LEU A 137 4.25 10.74 -1.83
C LEU A 137 5.62 10.42 -1.21
N GLN A 138 5.67 9.82 -0.02
CA GLN A 138 6.93 9.29 0.53
C GLN A 138 7.51 8.17 -0.34
N ALA A 139 6.67 7.23 -0.81
CA ALA A 139 7.12 6.17 -1.71
C ALA A 139 7.66 6.78 -3.01
N LEU A 140 6.89 7.68 -3.62
CA LEU A 140 7.23 8.37 -4.85
C LEU A 140 8.54 9.14 -4.74
N LEU A 141 8.76 9.87 -3.63
CA LEU A 141 9.98 10.64 -3.41
C LEU A 141 11.24 9.79 -3.53
N ILE A 142 11.21 8.59 -2.94
CA ILE A 142 12.35 7.67 -2.97
C ILE A 142 12.47 6.97 -4.32
N MET A 143 11.37 6.51 -4.92
CA MET A 143 11.43 5.77 -6.19
C MET A 143 11.75 6.65 -7.39
N HIS A 144 11.34 7.92 -7.42
CA HIS A 144 11.68 8.89 -8.46
C HIS A 144 13.10 9.46 -8.32
N GLY A 145 13.68 9.42 -7.11
CA GLY A 145 15.01 9.96 -6.85
C GLY A 145 16.16 9.14 -7.47
N GLY A 146 17.30 9.79 -7.68
CA GLY A 146 18.55 9.16 -8.11
C GLY A 146 18.63 8.86 -9.62
N ASN A 147 19.63 8.06 -10.01
CA ASN A 147 19.98 7.81 -11.43
C ASN A 147 19.17 6.68 -12.08
N ASP A 148 18.31 6.01 -11.30
CA ASP A 148 17.54 4.85 -11.73
C ASP A 148 16.11 4.96 -11.19
N PRO A 149 15.30 5.89 -11.72
CA PRO A 149 13.94 6.13 -11.27
C PRO A 149 13.00 4.99 -11.70
N ILE A 150 11.93 4.81 -10.93
CA ILE A 150 10.79 3.95 -11.24
C ILE A 150 9.56 4.85 -11.22
N PHE A 151 8.69 4.70 -12.20
CA PHE A 151 7.37 5.33 -12.29
C PHE A 151 6.31 4.22 -12.18
N HIS A 152 5.30 4.40 -11.33
CA HIS A 152 4.25 3.42 -11.07
C HIS A 152 3.24 3.33 -12.22
N ARG A 153 2.89 4.47 -12.84
CA ARG A 153 1.99 4.65 -14.00
C ARG A 153 0.51 4.30 -13.78
N ASP A 154 0.15 3.51 -12.77
CA ASP A 154 -1.25 3.18 -12.44
C ASP A 154 -1.64 3.52 -10.98
N ILE A 155 -1.35 4.75 -10.52
CA ILE A 155 -1.75 5.17 -9.17
C ILE A 155 -3.25 5.51 -9.15
N ARG A 156 -4.01 4.77 -8.34
CA ARG A 156 -5.45 4.96 -8.16
C ARG A 156 -5.89 4.31 -6.86
N TRP A 157 -7.08 4.64 -6.37
CA TRP A 157 -7.58 4.10 -5.09
C TRP A 157 -7.61 2.57 -5.05
N ALA A 158 -7.83 1.88 -6.18
CA ALA A 158 -7.79 0.43 -6.26
C ALA A 158 -6.38 -0.18 -6.00
N ASN A 159 -5.34 0.65 -6.09
CA ASN A 159 -3.93 0.27 -5.90
C ASN A 159 -3.35 0.89 -4.62
N ILE A 160 -4.21 1.39 -3.71
CA ILE A 160 -3.82 1.94 -2.41
C ILE A 160 -4.54 1.18 -1.33
N ILE A 161 -3.77 0.56 -0.43
CA ILE A 161 -4.29 -0.32 0.60
C ILE A 161 -3.99 0.26 1.97
N LYS A 162 -4.97 0.24 2.88
CA LYS A 162 -4.78 0.65 4.26
C LYS A 162 -4.10 -0.46 5.04
N LEU A 163 -3.04 -0.16 5.77
CA LEU A 163 -2.41 -1.11 6.68
C LEU A 163 -3.12 -1.07 8.05
N PRO A 164 -3.24 -2.22 8.74
CA PRO A 164 -3.72 -2.24 10.10
C PRO A 164 -2.87 -1.32 10.98
N SER A 165 -3.52 -0.40 11.69
CA SER A 165 -2.88 0.49 12.66
C SER A 165 -3.57 0.36 14.01
N LEU A 166 -2.84 0.62 15.10
CA LEU A 166 -3.46 0.74 16.42
C LEU A 166 -4.37 1.96 16.43
N SER A 167 -5.43 1.94 17.25
CA SER A 167 -6.48 2.98 17.26
C SER A 167 -5.98 4.39 17.66
N ASN A 168 -4.78 4.48 18.22
CA ASN A 168 -4.11 5.72 18.60
C ASN A 168 -2.98 6.13 17.63
N GLU A 169 -2.75 5.36 16.56
CA GLU A 169 -1.75 5.67 15.55
C GLU A 169 -2.38 6.27 14.30
N ARG A 170 -1.55 7.00 13.54
CA ARG A 170 -1.92 7.49 12.22
C ARG A 170 -2.20 6.34 11.26
N SER A 171 -3.13 6.55 10.35
CA SER A 171 -3.44 5.54 9.35
C SER A 171 -2.23 5.36 8.45
N LYS A 172 -1.75 4.12 8.31
CA LYS A 172 -0.69 3.79 7.37
C LYS A 172 -1.32 3.25 6.10
N TRP A 173 -0.73 3.60 4.97
CA TRP A 173 -1.21 3.21 3.65
C TRP A 173 -0.04 2.75 2.81
N MET A 174 -0.29 1.87 1.85
CA MET A 174 0.74 1.40 0.92
C MET A 174 0.25 1.45 -0.53
N LEU A 175 1.18 1.72 -1.43
CA LEU A 175 1.02 1.61 -2.88
C LEU A 175 1.35 0.18 -3.33
N ILE A 176 0.49 -0.41 -4.15
CA ILE A 176 0.60 -1.79 -4.65
C ILE A 176 0.32 -1.85 -6.16
N ASP A 177 0.43 -3.05 -6.74
CA ASP A 177 0.12 -3.34 -8.15
C ASP A 177 1.10 -2.73 -9.17
N TRP A 178 2.37 -3.09 -9.00
CA TRP A 178 3.51 -2.68 -9.83
C TRP A 178 3.55 -3.32 -11.24
N ASP A 179 2.47 -3.92 -11.72
CA ASP A 179 2.40 -4.54 -13.05
C ASP A 179 2.66 -3.52 -14.17
N GLU A 180 2.31 -2.25 -13.91
CA GLU A 180 2.53 -1.13 -14.82
C GLU A 180 3.81 -0.36 -14.52
N ALA A 181 4.67 -0.77 -13.59
CA ALA A 181 5.85 0.03 -13.27
C ALA A 181 6.87 0.05 -14.42
N ALA A 182 7.52 1.19 -14.63
CA ALA A 182 8.56 1.35 -15.66
C ALA A 182 9.69 2.29 -15.21
N GLY A 183 10.86 2.15 -15.83
CA GLY A 183 12.00 3.03 -15.59
C GLY A 183 12.14 4.15 -16.62
N LEU A 184 13.36 4.67 -16.77
CA LEU A 184 13.73 5.55 -17.88
C LEU A 184 13.54 4.87 -19.24
N TYR A 185 13.37 5.69 -20.27
CA TYR A 185 13.16 5.25 -21.65
C TYR A 185 11.92 4.35 -21.82
N ASN A 186 10.89 4.58 -21.01
CA ASN A 186 9.64 3.83 -21.03
C ASN A 186 8.84 4.08 -22.32
N LYS A 187 7.92 3.15 -22.60
CA LYS A 187 6.96 3.23 -23.68
C LYS A 187 5.61 3.75 -23.19
N ALA A 188 4.90 4.39 -24.10
CA ALA A 188 3.51 4.77 -23.91
C ALA A 188 2.66 3.57 -23.43
N ALA A 189 1.87 3.78 -22.38
CA ALA A 189 0.98 2.76 -21.82
C ALA A 189 -0.41 2.86 -22.47
N LEU A 190 -0.49 2.51 -23.76
CA LEU A 190 -1.68 2.69 -24.61
C LEU A 190 -2.90 1.85 -24.18
N HIS A 191 -2.70 0.85 -23.33
CA HIS A 191 -3.76 0.00 -22.80
C HIS A 191 -4.44 0.61 -21.56
N LEU A 192 -3.87 1.68 -20.98
CA LEU A 192 -4.48 2.39 -19.86
C LEU A 192 -5.64 3.28 -20.34
N SER A 193 -6.49 3.69 -19.40
CA SER A 193 -7.67 4.52 -19.68
C SER A 193 -7.35 6.01 -19.57
N GLU A 194 -7.62 6.78 -20.62
CA GLU A 194 -7.44 8.25 -20.64
C GLU A 194 -8.28 8.98 -19.57
N GLU A 195 -9.38 8.38 -19.11
CA GLU A 195 -10.26 9.00 -18.11
C GLU A 195 -9.64 9.06 -16.70
N ASN A 196 -8.70 8.16 -16.43
CA ASN A 196 -8.16 7.90 -15.10
C ASN A 196 -6.64 8.10 -15.00
N HIS A 197 -5.98 8.49 -16.10
CA HIS A 197 -4.52 8.62 -16.15
C HIS A 197 -4.09 9.95 -16.74
N ALA A 198 -2.85 10.33 -16.40
CA ALA A 198 -2.22 11.53 -16.93
C ALA A 198 -2.07 11.44 -18.45
N PRO A 199 -2.33 12.51 -19.22
CA PRO A 199 -2.18 12.49 -20.68
C PRO A 199 -0.77 12.10 -21.15
N GLU A 200 0.25 12.35 -20.33
CA GLU A 200 1.65 12.05 -20.63
C GLU A 200 1.97 10.56 -20.56
N VAL A 201 1.19 9.72 -19.85
CA VAL A 201 1.43 8.27 -19.77
C VAL A 201 1.27 7.58 -21.14
N PHE A 202 0.53 8.23 -22.06
CA PHE A 202 0.31 7.80 -23.44
C PHE A 202 1.41 8.27 -24.39
N LYS A 203 2.53 8.78 -23.86
CA LYS A 203 3.71 9.21 -24.61
C LYS A 203 4.94 8.43 -24.13
N ASP A 204 5.83 8.14 -25.07
CA ASP A 204 7.14 7.55 -24.75
C ASP A 204 7.97 8.53 -23.92
N ASN A 205 8.80 7.99 -23.03
CA ASN A 205 9.74 8.74 -22.20
C ASN A 205 9.09 9.79 -21.28
N HIS A 206 7.92 9.49 -20.74
CA HIS A 206 7.35 10.29 -19.64
C HIS A 206 8.13 10.06 -18.35
N GLY A 207 8.03 11.00 -17.42
CA GLY A 207 8.71 10.98 -16.13
C GLY A 207 7.74 10.89 -14.94
N GLU A 208 8.19 11.41 -13.81
CA GLU A 208 7.44 11.38 -12.54
C GLU A 208 6.11 12.16 -12.60
N GLU A 209 5.93 13.04 -13.59
CA GLU A 209 4.75 13.87 -13.74
C GLU A 209 3.45 13.07 -13.91
N VAL A 210 3.53 11.81 -14.36
CA VAL A 210 2.36 10.93 -14.49
C VAL A 210 1.85 10.46 -13.13
N ASP A 211 2.77 10.14 -12.22
CA ASP A 211 2.45 9.66 -10.88
C ASP A 211 1.99 10.82 -9.99
N VAL A 212 2.63 12.00 -10.12
CA VAL A 212 2.20 13.21 -9.41
C VAL A 212 0.78 13.62 -9.80
N TRP A 213 0.45 13.57 -11.10
CA TRP A 213 -0.91 13.82 -11.58
C TRP A 213 -1.91 12.86 -10.94
N ALA A 214 -1.55 11.58 -10.87
CA ALA A 214 -2.40 10.56 -10.29
C ALA A 214 -2.63 10.76 -8.78
N VAL A 215 -1.62 11.23 -8.03
CA VAL A 215 -1.80 11.66 -6.64
C VAL A 215 -2.82 12.81 -6.54
N GLY A 216 -2.74 13.78 -7.44
CA GLY A 216 -3.74 14.84 -7.55
C GLY A 216 -5.14 14.28 -7.78
N ARG A 217 -5.24 13.27 -8.65
CA ARG A 217 -6.50 12.59 -8.97
C ARG A 217 -7.12 11.90 -7.74
N LEU A 218 -6.31 11.23 -6.91
CA LEU A 218 -6.76 10.63 -5.64
C LEU A 218 -7.52 11.63 -4.77
N ILE A 219 -6.94 12.84 -4.60
CA ILE A 219 -7.50 13.92 -3.80
C ILE A 219 -8.82 14.41 -4.40
N THR A 220 -8.84 14.65 -5.71
CA THR A 220 -10.04 15.19 -6.36
C THR A 220 -11.18 14.18 -6.41
N ASP A 221 -10.88 12.89 -6.54
CA ASP A 221 -11.89 11.84 -6.49
C ASP A 221 -12.43 11.67 -5.07
N ALA A 222 -11.58 11.78 -4.03
CA ALA A 222 -12.01 11.65 -2.63
C ALA A 222 -13.08 12.66 -2.22
N LYS A 223 -13.11 13.85 -2.84
CA LYS A 223 -14.17 14.85 -2.62
C LYS A 223 -15.58 14.34 -2.97
N ARG A 224 -15.70 13.25 -3.75
CA ARG A 224 -16.99 12.63 -4.08
C ARG A 224 -17.62 11.89 -2.89
N TRP A 225 -16.82 11.48 -1.90
CA TRP A 225 -17.31 10.74 -0.71
C TRP A 225 -16.88 11.34 0.63
N ILE A 226 -15.88 12.23 0.65
CA ILE A 226 -15.50 13.01 1.83
C ILE A 226 -16.06 14.41 1.66
N PHE A 227 -17.16 14.71 2.35
CA PHE A 227 -17.89 15.97 2.18
C PHE A 227 -17.12 17.20 2.67
N ASP A 228 -16.28 17.05 3.70
CA ASP A 228 -15.63 18.16 4.38
C ASP A 228 -14.17 18.37 3.95
N VAL A 229 -13.82 18.04 2.70
CA VAL A 229 -12.47 18.34 2.17
C VAL A 229 -12.32 19.86 1.96
N PRO A 230 -11.42 20.54 2.70
CA PRO A 230 -11.18 21.98 2.54
C PRO A 230 -10.75 22.35 1.12
N ASN A 231 -11.15 23.54 0.68
CA ASN A 231 -10.82 24.04 -0.66
C ASN A 231 -9.31 24.09 -0.92
N GLU A 232 -8.48 24.33 0.10
CA GLU A 232 -7.02 24.34 -0.03
C GLU A 232 -6.46 22.96 -0.40
N ILE A 233 -6.94 21.89 0.26
CA ILE A 233 -6.56 20.50 -0.05
C ILE A 233 -7.06 20.12 -1.45
N TYR A 234 -8.30 20.49 -1.78
CA TYR A 234 -8.82 20.24 -3.13
C TYR A 234 -8.03 21.00 -4.21
N SER A 235 -7.66 22.26 -3.96
CA SER A 235 -6.86 23.07 -4.89
C SER A 235 -5.45 22.53 -5.05
N PHE A 236 -4.86 21.94 -3.99
CA PHE A 236 -3.63 21.18 -4.09
C PHE A 236 -3.77 20.00 -5.07
N GLY A 237 -4.82 19.18 -4.94
CA GLY A 237 -5.10 18.08 -5.87
C GLY A 237 -5.32 18.52 -7.33
N ILE A 238 -5.98 19.65 -7.55
CA ILE A 238 -6.16 20.23 -8.90
C ILE A 238 -4.82 20.71 -9.49
N ARG A 239 -3.98 21.34 -8.66
CA ARG A 239 -2.67 21.83 -9.11
C ARG A 239 -1.72 20.70 -9.47
N LEU A 240 -1.73 19.60 -8.73
CA LEU A 240 -0.98 18.38 -9.08
C LEU A 240 -1.42 17.80 -10.44
N GLN A 241 -2.66 18.02 -10.88
CA GLN A 241 -3.16 17.59 -12.18
C GLN A 241 -2.92 18.60 -13.31
N SER A 242 -2.43 19.80 -13.01
CA SER A 242 -2.27 20.87 -13.99
C SER A 242 -1.09 20.64 -14.93
N SER A 243 -1.00 21.41 -16.03
CA SER A 243 0.15 21.38 -16.95
C SER A 243 1.44 21.89 -16.30
N ASN A 244 1.33 22.73 -15.27
CA ASN A 244 2.45 23.28 -14.51
C ASN A 244 2.56 22.60 -13.13
N ARG A 245 2.20 21.31 -13.05
CA ARG A 245 2.26 20.54 -11.81
C ARG A 245 3.69 20.51 -11.25
N PRO A 246 3.86 20.53 -9.92
CA PRO A 246 5.17 20.43 -9.31
C PRO A 246 5.78 19.04 -9.51
N GLY A 247 7.09 18.93 -9.32
CA GLY A 247 7.74 17.63 -9.17
C GLY A 247 7.42 16.97 -7.83
N THR A 248 7.80 15.70 -7.69
CA THR A 248 7.44 14.86 -6.53
C THR A 248 7.88 15.44 -5.19
N LYS A 249 9.09 15.99 -5.14
CA LYS A 249 9.65 16.59 -3.92
C LYS A 249 8.79 17.73 -3.38
N VAL A 250 8.39 18.66 -4.26
CA VAL A 250 7.56 19.80 -3.87
C VAL A 250 6.15 19.34 -3.50
N ALA A 251 5.58 18.37 -4.23
CA ALA A 251 4.30 17.78 -3.87
C ALA A 251 4.33 17.13 -2.48
N PHE A 252 5.41 16.41 -2.15
CA PHE A 252 5.64 15.80 -0.84
C PHE A 252 5.73 16.84 0.28
N GLU A 253 6.56 17.88 0.10
CA GLU A 253 6.72 18.96 1.08
C GLU A 253 5.40 19.68 1.37
N GLU A 254 4.61 19.96 0.34
CA GLU A 254 3.30 20.59 0.51
C GLU A 254 2.27 19.68 1.18
N ALA A 255 2.23 18.39 0.82
CA ALA A 255 1.36 17.43 1.49
C ALA A 255 1.70 17.31 2.98
N LEU A 256 2.99 17.32 3.33
CA LEU A 256 3.45 17.34 4.72
C LEU A 256 2.98 18.61 5.45
N LEU A 257 3.10 19.78 4.83
CA LEU A 257 2.62 21.04 5.42
C LEU A 257 1.11 21.03 5.66
N LEU A 258 0.32 20.56 4.69
CA LEU A 258 -1.13 20.40 4.85
C LEU A 258 -1.43 19.44 6.00
N LEU A 259 -0.72 18.31 6.04
CA LEU A 259 -0.93 17.31 7.07
C LEU A 259 -0.65 17.85 8.48
N THR A 260 0.49 18.49 8.68
CA THR A 260 0.84 19.15 9.95
C THR A 260 -0.20 20.19 10.35
N LYS A 261 -0.61 21.06 9.40
CA LYS A 261 -1.61 22.10 9.65
C LYS A 261 -2.93 21.54 10.20
N TYR A 262 -3.42 20.45 9.62
CA TYR A 262 -4.71 19.88 9.99
C TYR A 262 -4.64 18.88 11.15
N THR A 263 -3.44 18.48 11.57
CA THR A 263 -3.25 17.62 12.75
C THR A 263 -2.93 18.43 14.01
N ASP A 264 -2.21 19.55 13.88
CA ASP A 264 -1.81 20.40 15.01
C ASP A 264 -2.97 21.26 15.57
N THR A 265 -4.08 21.37 14.84
CA THR A 265 -5.30 22.01 15.34
C THR A 265 -6.07 21.15 16.35
N GLY A 266 -5.61 19.94 16.65
CA GLY A 266 -6.08 19.08 17.75
C GLY A 266 -4.94 18.79 18.73
N THR A 267 -5.11 19.19 19.99
CA THR A 267 -4.19 19.00 21.12
C THR A 267 -3.49 17.62 21.18
N VAL A 268 -2.14 17.54 21.13
CA VAL A 268 -1.20 16.59 21.82
C VAL A 268 0.29 17.06 21.61
N PRO A 269 1.25 16.81 22.55
CA PRO A 269 2.45 17.63 22.77
C PRO A 269 3.74 17.29 22.00
N SER A 270 4.63 18.29 22.04
CA SER A 270 5.92 18.58 21.39
C SER A 270 6.99 17.49 21.16
N ASN A 271 6.79 16.22 21.53
CA ASN A 271 7.89 15.25 21.57
C ASN A 271 8.13 14.47 20.27
N GLU A 272 7.27 14.59 19.25
CA GLU A 272 7.46 13.94 17.94
C GLU A 272 8.21 14.80 16.91
N ARG A 273 8.56 16.05 17.26
CA ARG A 273 9.29 16.99 16.36
C ARG A 273 10.67 16.49 15.91
N SER A 274 11.29 15.56 16.65
CA SER A 274 12.66 15.10 16.37
C SER A 274 12.77 14.11 15.20
N GLY A 275 11.67 13.47 14.77
CA GLY A 275 11.70 12.50 13.68
C GLY A 275 11.70 13.13 12.28
N TYR A 276 11.02 14.27 12.13
CA TYR A 276 10.75 14.89 10.82
C TYR A 276 11.90 15.77 10.30
N ILE A 277 12.70 16.36 11.19
CA ILE A 277 13.81 17.26 10.80
C ILE A 277 14.98 16.47 10.19
N ASN A 278 15.15 15.19 10.57
CA ASN A 278 16.28 14.38 10.08
C ASN A 278 16.13 13.92 8.62
N PHE A 279 14.93 13.98 8.03
CA PHE A 279 14.72 13.60 6.62
C PHE A 279 15.01 14.74 5.62
N MET A 280 15.09 15.99 6.07
CA MET A 280 15.38 17.14 5.19
C MET A 280 16.90 17.37 4.94
N HIS A 281 17.77 16.59 5.57
CA HIS A 281 19.24 16.73 5.48
C HIS A 281 19.96 15.54 4.81
N MET A 282 19.24 14.63 4.16
CA MET A 282 19.80 13.57 3.28
C MET A 282 19.34 13.78 1.84
#